data_AF-A0A4Q7FJ89-F1
#
_entry.id   AF-A0A4Q7FJ89-F1
#
_cell.length_a   1.000
_cell.length_b   1.000
_cell.length_c   1.000
_cell.angle_alpha   90.00
_cell.angle_beta   90.00
_cell.angle_gamma   90.00
#
_symmetry.space_group_name_H-M   'P 1'
#
loop_
_entity.id
_entity.type
_entity.pdbx_description
1 polymer ?
#
loop_
_entity_poly.entity_id
_entity_poly.type
_entity_poly.pdbx_seq_one_letter_code
_entity_poly.pdbx_strand_id
1 'polypeptide(L)'
;MASSYSIGKHFEDLIDHLVESGRYATASEVMREGLRLVEEREERRKVKLEALRAEIQKGFDSGPMEEVGDMFERIKSEGRKRLAAKNGK
;
A
#
# COMPACT_ATOMS: atom_id res chain seq x y z
N MET A 1 7.79 -11.60 30.14
CA MET A 1 7.09 -12.90 30.25
C MET A 1 7.06 -13.51 28.87
N ALA A 2 7.35 -14.81 28.73
CA ALA A 2 7.17 -15.49 27.46
C ALA A 2 5.67 -15.74 27.28
N SER A 3 5.06 -15.09 26.29
CA SER A 3 3.68 -15.37 25.89
C SER A 3 3.69 -16.57 24.96
N SER A 4 2.94 -17.62 25.31
CA SER A 4 2.74 -18.80 24.46
C SER A 4 1.43 -18.65 23.69
N TYR A 5 1.48 -18.89 22.38
CA TYR A 5 0.33 -18.83 21.48
C TYR A 5 0.31 -20.11 20.65
N SER A 6 -0.86 -20.72 20.49
CA SER A 6 -1.05 -21.79 19.51
C SER A 6 -1.33 -21.18 18.14
N ILE A 7 -0.50 -21.51 17.16
CA ILE A 7 -0.60 -21.02 15.78
C ILE A 7 -1.12 -22.10 14.83
N GLY A 8 -1.19 -23.35 15.29
CA GLY A 8 -1.72 -24.48 14.56
C GLY A 8 -0.68 -25.22 13.75
N LYS A 9 -0.99 -26.49 13.46
CA LYS A 9 -0.04 -27.48 12.92
C LYS A 9 0.70 -27.02 11.66
N HIS A 10 0.02 -26.38 10.72
CA HIS A 10 0.64 -25.92 9.47
C HIS A 10 1.83 -24.96 9.71
N PHE A 11 1.67 -24.02 10.64
CA PHE A 11 2.71 -23.03 10.93
C PHE A 11 3.79 -23.61 11.86
N GLU A 12 3.42 -24.53 12.75
CA GLU A 12 4.39 -25.31 13.54
C GLU A 12 5.31 -26.11 12.61
N ASP A 13 4.76 -26.90 11.68
CA ASP A 13 5.53 -27.68 10.70
C ASP A 13 6.44 -26.77 9.83
N LEU A 14 5.95 -25.59 9.45
CA LEU A 14 6.74 -24.60 8.70
C LEU A 14 7.92 -24.06 9.52
N ILE A 15 7.69 -23.70 10.78
CA ILE A 15 8.74 -23.19 11.68
C ILE A 15 9.79 -24.26 11.90
N ASP A 16 9.37 -25.50 12.15
CA ASP A 16 10.28 -26.63 12.35
C ASP A 16 11.16 -26.83 11.11
N HIS A 17 10.57 -26.89 9.91
CA HIS A 17 11.33 -26.99 8.66
C HIS A 17 12.33 -25.83 8.46
N LEU A 18 11.94 -24.60 8.81
CA LEU A 18 12.80 -23.42 8.68
C LEU A 18 13.98 -23.42 9.67
N VAL A 19 13.79 -24.00 10.85
CA VAL A 19 14.85 -24.17 11.85
C VAL A 19 15.73 -25.37 11.50
N GLU A 20 15.15 -26.51 11.15
CA GLU A 20 15.88 -27.73 10.74
C GLU A 20 16.74 -27.52 9.51
N SER A 21 16.28 -26.70 8.55
CA SER A 21 17.07 -26.31 7.38
C SER A 21 18.24 -25.36 7.70
N GLY A 22 18.34 -24.88 8.95
CA GLY A 22 19.38 -23.96 9.40
C GLY A 22 19.19 -22.52 8.91
N ARG A 23 18.05 -22.20 8.28
CA ARG A 23 17.74 -20.83 7.83
C ARG A 23 17.51 -19.88 9.01
N TYR A 24 17.00 -20.41 10.11
CA TYR A 24 16.82 -19.69 11.37
C TYR A 24 17.36 -20.53 12.53
N ALA A 25 17.84 -19.87 13.58
CA ALA A 25 18.39 -20.57 14.74
C ALA A 25 17.30 -21.03 15.72
N THR A 26 16.18 -20.30 15.80
CA THR A 26 15.10 -20.58 16.76
C THR A 26 13.73 -20.23 16.22
N ALA A 27 12.69 -20.90 16.73
CA ALA A 27 11.29 -20.56 16.45
C ALA A 27 10.96 -19.09 16.78
N SER A 28 11.51 -18.55 17.88
CA SER A 28 11.29 -17.15 18.26
C SER A 28 11.86 -16.17 17.24
N GLU A 29 12.90 -16.53 16.50
CA GLU A 29 13.45 -15.70 15.42
C GLU A 29 12.49 -15.65 14.23
N VAL A 30 11.99 -16.82 13.79
CA VAL A 30 10.97 -16.93 12.73
C VAL A 30 9.74 -16.09 13.07
N MET A 31 9.26 -16.20 14.32
CA MET A 31 8.09 -15.46 14.78
C MET A 31 8.33 -13.94 14.78
N ARG A 32 9.50 -13.47 15.21
CA ARG A 32 9.84 -12.04 15.18
C ARG A 32 9.92 -11.50 13.76
N GLU A 33 10.48 -12.27 12.84
CA GLU A 33 10.51 -11.87 11.43
C GLU A 33 9.11 -11.83 10.81
N GLY A 34 8.29 -12.85 11.08
CA GLY A 34 6.89 -12.89 10.66
C GLY A 34 6.09 -11.68 11.16
N LEU A 35 6.24 -11.33 12.44
CA LEU A 35 5.59 -10.15 13.02
C LEU A 35 6.10 -8.85 12.40
N ARG A 36 7.41 -8.72 12.14
CA ARG A 36 7.98 -7.54 11.47
C ARG A 36 7.39 -7.35 10.07
N LEU A 37 7.17 -8.44 9.32
CA LEU A 37 6.52 -8.38 8.01
C LEU A 37 5.05 -7.95 8.11
N VAL A 38 4.35 -8.37 9.16
CA VAL A 38 2.97 -7.92 9.44
C VAL A 38 2.96 -6.43 9.78
N GLU A 39 3.85 -5.96 10.66
CA GLU A 39 3.99 -4.55 11.01
C GLU A 39 4.27 -3.67 9.77
N GLU A 40 5.21 -4.08 8.91
CA GLU A 40 5.54 -3.33 7.68
C GLU A 40 4.34 -3.29 6.70
N ARG A 41 3.53 -4.36 6.65
CA ARG A 41 2.32 -4.39 5.83
C ARG A 41 1.25 -3.46 6.39
N GLU A 42 1.02 -3.47 7.70
CA GLU A 42 0.01 -2.60 8.33
C GLU A 42 0.40 -1.12 8.24
N GLU A 43 1.69 -0.78 8.40
CA GLU A 43 2.16 0.60 8.23
C GLU A 43 1.96 1.08 6.78
N ARG A 44 2.33 0.24 5.78
CA ARG A 44 2.05 0.56 4.37
C ARG A 44 0.56 0.73 4.08
N ARG A 45 -0.28 -0.11 4.68
CA ARG A 45 -1.74 -0.02 4.55
C ARG A 45 -2.26 1.29 5.13
N LYS A 46 -1.77 1.69 6.29
CA LYS A 46 -2.15 2.93 6.97
C LYS A 46 -1.83 4.16 6.11
N VAL A 47 -0.58 4.27 5.65
CA VAL A 47 -0.13 5.37 4.77
C VAL A 47 -0.97 5.43 3.49
N LYS A 48 -1.25 4.27 2.86
CA LYS A 48 -2.11 4.21 1.66
C LYS A 48 -3.52 4.71 1.94
N LEU A 49 -4.12 4.32 3.06
CA LEU A 49 -5.46 4.77 3.43
C LEU A 49 -5.50 6.27 3.73
N GLU A 50 -4.49 6.80 4.40
CA GLU A 50 -4.36 8.24 4.65
C GLU A 50 -4.24 9.02 3.34
N ALA A 51 -3.41 8.55 2.40
CA ALA A 51 -3.30 9.16 1.07
C ALA A 51 -4.63 9.15 0.30
N LEU A 52 -5.33 8.01 0.28
CA LEU A 52 -6.64 7.90 -0.38
C LEU A 52 -7.68 8.83 0.23
N ARG A 53 -7.74 8.91 1.57
CA ARG A 53 -8.64 9.85 2.28
C ARG A 53 -8.33 11.29 1.92
N ALA A 54 -7.05 11.65 1.87
CA ALA A 54 -6.62 13.00 1.48
C ALA A 54 -7.03 13.33 0.03
N GLU A 55 -6.85 12.43 -0.93
CA GLU A 55 -7.25 12.66 -2.33
C GLU A 55 -8.78 12.74 -2.49
N ILE A 56 -9.54 11.94 -1.73
CA ILE A 56 -11.00 12.05 -1.70
C ILE A 56 -11.42 13.42 -1.16
N GLN A 57 -10.80 13.88 -0.07
CA GLN A 57 -11.10 15.19 0.51
C GLN A 57 -10.78 16.33 -0.48
N LYS A 58 -9.62 16.27 -1.14
CA LYS A 58 -9.28 17.21 -2.23
C LYS A 58 -10.35 17.19 -3.34
N GLY A 59 -10.89 16.02 -3.66
CA GLY A 59 -12.00 15.89 -4.61
C GLY A 59 -13.26 16.63 -4.14
N PHE A 60 -13.67 16.45 -2.87
CA PHE A 60 -14.81 17.19 -2.31
C PHE A 60 -14.56 18.70 -2.27
N ASP A 61 -13.34 19.12 -1.99
CA ASP A 61 -12.95 20.53 -1.93
C ASP A 61 -12.72 21.14 -3.32
N SER A 62 -12.75 20.33 -4.41
CA SER A 62 -12.44 20.78 -5.77
C SER A 62 -13.58 21.53 -6.48
N GLY A 63 -14.77 21.55 -5.87
CA GLY A 63 -15.94 22.25 -6.39
C GLY A 63 -17.12 21.29 -6.62
N PRO A 64 -18.25 21.82 -7.12
CA PRO A 64 -19.43 21.02 -7.39
C PRO A 64 -19.15 20.02 -8.52
N MET A 65 -19.91 18.93 -8.52
CA MET A 65 -19.95 18.00 -9.64
C MET A 65 -20.40 18.73 -10.92
N GLU A 66 -19.64 18.56 -12.00
CA GLU A 66 -20.01 19.02 -13.33
C GLU A 66 -20.46 17.83 -14.20
N GLU A 67 -21.37 18.07 -15.15
CA GLU A 67 -21.69 17.08 -16.17
C GLU A 67 -20.51 16.82 -17.10
N VAL A 68 -20.30 15.54 -17.46
CA VAL A 68 -19.15 15.13 -18.28
C VAL A 68 -19.19 15.70 -19.70
N GLY A 69 -20.37 15.94 -20.28
CA GLY A 69 -20.58 16.65 -21.56
C GLY A 69 -19.44 16.55 -22.58
N ASP A 70 -18.86 17.70 -22.93
CA ASP A 70 -17.70 17.85 -23.81
C ASP A 70 -16.35 17.90 -23.05
N MET A 71 -16.34 17.55 -21.76
CA MET A 71 -15.19 17.71 -20.85
C MET A 71 -13.91 17.10 -21.42
N PHE A 72 -13.97 15.90 -22.01
CA PHE A 72 -12.81 15.26 -22.61
C PHE A 72 -12.22 16.04 -23.78
N GLU A 73 -13.06 16.66 -24.63
CA GLU A 73 -12.58 17.50 -25.72
C GLU A 73 -11.97 18.80 -25.21
N ARG A 74 -12.60 19.43 -24.21
CA ARG A 74 -12.04 20.60 -23.52
C ARG A 74 -10.66 20.30 -22.93
N ILE A 75 -10.54 19.21 -22.14
CA ILE A 75 -9.27 18.77 -21.54
C ILE A 75 -8.20 18.51 -22.61
N LYS A 76 -8.53 17.77 -23.68
CA LYS A 76 -7.58 17.47 -24.76
C LYS A 76 -7.13 18.74 -25.49
N SER A 77 -8.05 19.67 -25.74
CA SER A 77 -7.73 20.93 -26.41
C SER A 77 -6.76 21.79 -25.59
N GLU A 78 -6.98 21.89 -24.27
CA GLU A 78 -6.08 22.62 -23.37
C GLU A 78 -4.73 21.93 -23.18
N GLY A 79 -4.73 20.60 -23.07
CA GLY A 79 -3.49 19.82 -23.05
C GLY A 79 -2.61 20.10 -24.27
N ARG A 80 -3.20 20.12 -25.48
CA ARG A 80 -2.48 20.44 -26.73
C ARG A 80 -1.92 21.86 -26.74
N LYS A 81 -2.69 22.86 -26.29
CA LYS A 81 -2.22 24.25 -26.18
C LYS A 81 -1.03 24.38 -25.24
N ARG A 82 -1.10 23.75 -24.06
CA ARG A 82 -0.01 23.74 -23.07
C ARG A 82 1.26 23.07 -23.62
N LEU A 83 1.11 21.99 -24.37
CA LEU A 83 2.23 21.31 -25.02
C LEU A 83 2.89 22.19 -26.09
N ALA A 84 2.10 22.82 -26.97
CA ALA A 84 2.61 23.73 -27.99
C ALA A 84 3.35 24.93 -27.37
N ALA A 85 2.83 25.50 -26.28
CA ALA A 85 3.48 26.60 -25.56
C ALA A 85 4.80 26.18 -24.88
N LYS A 86 4.95 24.90 -24.51
CA LYS A 86 6.18 24.36 -23.93
C LYS A 86 7.25 24.05 -24.98
N ASN A 87 6.83 23.66 -26.19
CA ASN A 87 7.72 23.28 -27.30
C ASN A 87 8.11 24.46 -28.21
N GLY A 88 7.40 25.59 -28.13
CA GLY A 88 7.71 26.82 -28.87
C GLY A 88 8.70 27.75 -28.18
N LYS A 89 9.41 27.27 -27.15
CA LYS A 89 10.50 27.97 -26.45
C LYS A 89 11.82 27.25 -26.65
#